data_AF-A0A5N7BSD0-F1
#
_entry.id   AF-A0A5N7BSD0-F1
#
_cell.length_a   1.000
_cell.length_b   1.000
_cell.length_c   1.000
_cell.angle_alpha   90.00
_cell.angle_beta   90.00
_cell.angle_gamma   90.00
#
_symmetry.space_group_name_H-M   'P 1'
#
loop_
_entity.id
_entity.type
_entity.pdbx_description
1 polymer ?
#
loop_
_entity_poly.entity_id
_entity_poly.type
_entity_poly.pdbx_seq_one_letter_code
_entity_poly.pdbx_strand_id
1 'polypeptide(L)'
;MPVLSDRSGIDPIIYATIYGPPHGRESLESTRQWQILRSRMMNSLVILCPPHQEWLTDDGTRLVASSWKDWQETHTTFCQVLAENSIPFVALPEHLLELQDRVDFVFREWTTAFPRVITNTPSVSRGLSDQPNQQLVGDSSNS
;
A
#
# COMPACT_ATOMS: atom_id res chain seq x y z
N MET A 1 6.66 -16.12 2.50
CA MET A 1 5.41 -15.34 2.51
C MET A 1 5.69 -13.95 1.98
N PRO A 2 4.81 -13.35 1.18
CA PRO A 2 4.89 -11.94 0.84
C PRO A 2 4.71 -11.08 2.10
N VAL A 3 5.38 -9.93 2.15
CA VAL A 3 5.24 -8.93 3.21
C VAL A 3 4.68 -7.66 2.58
N LEU A 4 3.60 -7.14 3.14
CA LEU A 4 3.06 -5.82 2.79
C LEU A 4 3.60 -4.80 3.80
N SER A 5 4.17 -3.71 3.32
CA SER A 5 4.69 -2.63 4.16
C SER A 5 3.90 -1.37 3.88
N ASP A 6 3.23 -0.83 4.89
CA ASP A 6 2.70 0.54 4.86
C ASP A 6 3.82 1.49 5.28
N ARG A 7 4.15 2.41 4.38
CA ARG A 7 5.39 3.20 4.34
C ARG A 7 6.62 2.31 4.12
N SER A 8 7.57 2.85 3.37
CA SER A 8 8.73 2.13 2.89
C SER A 8 10.02 2.68 3.48
N GLY A 9 11.15 2.05 3.16
CA GLY A 9 12.45 2.51 3.63
C GLY A 9 12.84 3.90 3.13
N ILE A 10 12.18 4.42 2.07
CA ILE A 10 12.54 5.72 1.46
C ILE A 10 11.86 6.91 2.12
N ASP A 11 10.78 6.70 2.89
CA ASP A 11 10.03 7.77 3.52
C ASP A 11 10.92 8.70 4.39
N PRO A 12 11.85 8.19 5.24
CA PRO A 12 12.78 9.05 5.97
C PRO A 12 13.73 9.85 5.07
N ILE A 13 14.15 9.29 3.93
CA ILE A 13 15.02 9.99 2.97
C ILE A 13 14.29 11.20 2.39
N ILE A 14 13.01 11.02 2.05
CA ILE A 14 12.18 12.08 1.48
C ILE A 14 11.87 13.15 2.53
N TYR A 15 11.50 12.76 3.75
CA TYR A 15 11.28 13.74 4.81
C TYR A 15 12.54 14.50 5.18
N ALA A 16 13.72 13.87 5.15
CA ALA A 16 14.98 14.57 5.32
C ALA A 16 15.29 15.51 4.15
N THR A 17 14.81 15.21 2.94
CA THR A 17 14.94 16.09 1.77
C THR A 17 14.06 17.33 1.88
N ILE A 18 12.82 17.18 2.37
CA ILE A 18 11.84 18.27 2.44
C ILE A 18 12.02 19.12 3.71
N TYR A 19 12.22 18.47 4.85
CA TYR A 19 12.18 19.11 6.17
C TYR A 19 13.48 18.97 6.97
N GLY A 20 14.42 18.17 6.48
CA GLY A 20 15.66 17.90 7.19
C GLY A 20 16.63 19.07 7.17
N PRO A 21 17.65 19.04 8.05
CA PRO A 21 18.76 19.96 7.96
C PRO A 21 19.57 19.73 6.67
N PRO A 22 20.42 20.70 6.26
CA PRO A 22 21.40 20.47 5.20
C PRO A 22 22.16 19.16 5.43
N HIS A 23 22.36 18.38 4.37
CA HIS A 23 23.01 17.06 4.39
C HIS A 23 22.26 15.93 5.13
N GLY A 24 21.01 16.17 5.56
CA GLY A 24 20.20 15.16 6.24
C GLY A 24 19.92 13.93 5.37
N ARG A 25 19.63 14.15 4.08
CA ARG A 25 19.44 13.09 3.08
C ARG A 25 20.71 12.26 2.92
N GLU A 26 21.84 12.90 2.63
CA GLU A 26 23.12 12.27 2.36
C GLU A 26 23.60 11.45 3.57
N SER A 27 23.36 11.97 4.78
CA SER A 27 23.66 11.27 6.02
C SER A 27 22.87 9.96 6.13
N LEU A 28 21.57 9.98 5.83
CA LEU A 28 20.74 8.77 5.84
C LEU A 28 21.11 7.80 4.71
N GLU A 29 21.37 8.31 3.51
CA GLU A 29 21.75 7.49 2.35
C GLU A 29 23.13 6.81 2.53
N SER A 30 24.01 7.39 3.36
CA SER A 30 25.30 6.77 3.69
C SER A 30 25.18 5.55 4.62
N THR A 31 24.02 5.34 5.26
CA THR A 31 23.87 4.28 6.27
C THR A 31 23.78 2.89 5.63
N ARG A 32 24.31 1.88 6.34
CA ARG A 32 24.17 0.47 5.92
C ARG A 32 22.71 0.04 5.86
N GLN A 33 21.88 0.56 6.76
CA GLN A 33 20.45 0.29 6.84
C GLN A 33 19.74 0.74 5.56
N TRP A 34 20.06 1.94 5.06
CA TRP A 34 19.55 2.42 3.79
C TRP A 34 19.95 1.51 2.62
N GLN A 35 21.23 1.13 2.52
CA GLN A 35 21.69 0.27 1.42
C GLN A 35 20.95 -1.07 1.36
N ILE A 36 20.67 -1.66 2.54
CA ILE A 36 19.87 -2.89 2.64
C ILE A 36 18.41 -2.64 2.21
N LEU A 37 17.79 -1.56 2.72
CA LEU A 37 16.40 -1.22 2.39
C LEU A 37 16.23 -0.90 0.91
N ARG A 38 17.10 -0.08 0.35
CA ARG A 38 17.14 0.25 -1.08
C ARG A 38 17.22 -1.01 -1.93
N SER A 39 18.15 -1.92 -1.64
CA SER A 39 18.28 -3.19 -2.37
C SER A 39 17.00 -4.03 -2.30
N ARG A 40 16.34 -4.08 -1.14
CA ARG A 40 15.04 -4.77 -1.00
C ARG A 40 13.94 -4.11 -1.81
N MET A 41 13.85 -2.77 -1.77
CA MET A 41 12.86 -2.01 -2.53
C MET A 41 13.04 -2.19 -4.04
N MET A 42 14.27 -2.21 -4.54
CA MET A 42 14.56 -2.49 -5.96
C MET A 42 14.05 -3.86 -6.44
N ASN A 43 13.87 -4.82 -5.53
CA ASN A 43 13.35 -6.16 -5.82
C ASN A 43 11.89 -6.35 -5.37
N SER A 44 11.20 -5.27 -5.01
CA SER A 44 9.82 -5.26 -4.54
C SER A 44 8.92 -4.53 -5.52
N LEU A 45 7.60 -4.75 -5.42
CA LEU A 45 6.63 -3.87 -6.04
C LEU A 45 6.41 -2.66 -5.14
N VAL A 46 6.84 -1.48 -5.59
CA VAL A 46 6.60 -0.21 -4.90
C VAL A 46 5.43 0.48 -5.58
N ILE A 47 4.33 0.67 -4.83
CA ILE A 47 3.17 1.45 -5.27
C ILE A 47 3.25 2.83 -4.62
N LEU A 48 3.22 3.87 -5.44
CA LEU A 48 3.16 5.25 -4.98
C LEU A 48 1.73 5.77 -5.10
N CYS A 49 1.14 6.15 -3.98
CA CYS A 49 -0.18 6.79 -3.96
C CYS A 49 0.01 8.31 -4.16
N PRO A 50 -0.45 8.91 -5.27
CA PRO A 50 -0.47 10.36 -5.40
C PRO A 50 -1.44 10.98 -4.36
N PRO A 51 -1.24 12.26 -4.00
CA PRO A 51 -2.17 12.96 -3.14
C PRO A 51 -3.50 13.14 -3.87
N HIS A 52 -4.60 12.99 -3.13
CA HIS A 52 -5.96 13.26 -3.59
C HIS A 52 -6.69 14.07 -2.53
N GLN A 53 -7.34 15.15 -2.91
CA GLN A 53 -8.01 16.06 -1.95
C GLN A 53 -9.08 15.32 -1.16
N GLU A 54 -9.78 14.38 -1.80
CA GLU A 54 -10.85 13.58 -1.22
C GLU A 54 -10.33 12.55 -0.19
N TRP A 55 -9.03 12.21 -0.22
CA TRP A 55 -8.41 11.25 0.70
C TRP A 55 -7.76 11.93 1.91
N LEU A 56 -7.44 13.22 1.77
CA LEU A 56 -6.70 14.00 2.76
C LEU A 56 -7.67 14.61 3.77
N THR A 57 -8.15 13.79 4.70
CA THR A 57 -8.81 14.27 5.91
C THR A 57 -7.75 14.49 6.98
N ASP A 58 -7.70 15.69 7.56
CA ASP A 58 -6.86 15.97 8.73
C ASP A 58 -7.41 15.18 9.93
N ASP A 59 -6.71 14.10 10.29
CA ASP A 59 -7.01 13.27 11.45
C ASP A 59 -6.21 13.69 12.70
N GLY A 60 -5.46 14.80 12.62
CA GLY A 60 -4.65 15.35 13.72
C GLY A 60 -3.36 14.58 14.02
N THR A 61 -3.04 13.52 13.27
CA THR A 61 -1.86 12.67 13.53
C THR A 61 -0.81 12.70 12.42
N ARG A 62 -1.20 13.08 11.20
CA ARG A 62 -0.32 13.08 10.04
C ARG A 62 0.38 14.43 9.90
N LEU A 63 1.61 14.40 9.39
CA LEU A 63 2.23 15.60 8.82
C LEU A 63 1.36 16.05 7.63
N VAL A 64 0.54 17.07 7.86
CA VAL A 64 -0.30 17.67 6.83
C VAL A 64 0.53 18.74 6.12
N ALA A 65 0.69 18.60 4.81
CA ALA A 65 1.32 19.65 4.02
C ALA A 65 0.49 20.94 4.13
N SER A 66 1.14 22.11 4.22
CA SER A 66 0.46 23.36 4.57
C SER A 66 -0.50 23.85 3.48
N SER A 67 -0.36 23.30 2.27
CA SER A 67 -1.20 23.61 1.12
C SER A 67 -1.32 22.43 0.16
N TRP A 68 -2.28 22.48 -0.76
CA TRP A 68 -2.36 21.52 -1.86
C TRP A 68 -1.11 21.53 -2.74
N LYS A 69 -0.48 22.70 -2.93
CA LYS A 69 0.78 22.82 -3.65
C LYS A 69 1.90 22.05 -2.96
N ASP A 70 1.95 22.12 -1.62
CA ASP A 70 2.94 21.39 -0.82
C ASP A 70 2.75 19.86 -0.96
N TRP A 71 1.51 19.38 -1.10
CA TRP A 71 1.22 17.97 -1.39
C TRP A 71 1.75 17.55 -2.77
N GLN A 72 1.54 18.38 -3.79
CA GLN A 72 2.06 18.13 -5.14
C GLN A 72 3.59 18.15 -5.18
N GLU A 73 4.22 19.09 -4.48
CA GLU A 73 5.68 19.19 -4.35
C GLU A 73 6.26 17.98 -3.59
N THR A 74 5.58 17.53 -2.53
CA THR A 74 5.93 16.30 -1.81
C THR A 74 5.88 15.10 -2.75
N HIS A 75 4.78 14.92 -3.50
CA HIS A 75 4.66 13.83 -4.47
C HIS A 75 5.75 13.87 -5.54
N THR A 76 6.06 15.05 -6.08
CA THR A 76 7.13 15.25 -7.05
C THR A 76 8.49 14.83 -6.45
N THR A 77 8.73 15.18 -5.18
CA THR A 77 9.93 14.77 -4.45
C THR A 77 10.00 13.25 -4.28
N PHE A 78 8.89 12.58 -3.97
CA PHE A 78 8.83 11.11 -3.94
C PHE A 78 9.28 10.50 -5.27
N CYS A 79 8.69 10.94 -6.38
CA CYS A 79 9.03 10.46 -7.72
C CYS A 79 10.51 10.67 -8.05
N GLN A 80 11.05 11.85 -7.76
CA GLN A 80 12.45 12.18 -8.00
C GLN A 80 13.40 11.30 -7.18
N VAL A 81 13.19 11.21 -5.86
CA VAL A 81 14.09 10.46 -4.97
C VAL A 81 14.06 8.96 -5.26
N LEU A 82 12.89 8.41 -5.61
CA LEU A 82 12.76 7.02 -6.08
C LEU A 82 13.58 6.78 -7.35
N ALA A 83 13.46 7.67 -8.35
CA ALA A 83 14.19 7.58 -9.60
C ALA A 83 15.71 7.70 -9.40
N GLU A 84 16.17 8.68 -8.62
CA GLU A 84 17.58 8.89 -8.29
C GLU A 84 18.19 7.69 -7.58
N ASN A 85 17.42 7.02 -6.71
CA ASN A 85 17.84 5.80 -6.04
C ASN A 85 17.63 4.53 -6.89
N SER A 86 17.22 4.65 -8.15
CA SER A 86 16.97 3.52 -9.06
C SER A 86 15.96 2.51 -8.50
N ILE A 87 14.99 2.97 -7.71
CA ILE A 87 13.92 2.14 -7.19
C ILE A 87 12.74 2.21 -8.17
N PRO A 88 12.39 1.10 -8.85
CA PRO A 88 11.23 1.07 -9.71
C PRO A 88 9.96 1.26 -8.87
N PHE A 89 9.02 2.05 -9.38
CA PHE A 89 7.73 2.25 -8.74
C PHE A 89 6.62 2.41 -9.79
N VAL A 90 5.40 2.14 -9.37
CA VAL A 90 4.19 2.39 -10.14
C VAL A 90 3.34 3.37 -9.35
N ALA A 91 3.06 4.54 -9.93
CA ALA A 91 2.10 5.47 -9.35
C ALA A 91 0.68 4.97 -9.59
N LEU A 92 -0.17 5.03 -8.58
CA LEU A 92 -1.61 4.80 -8.75
C LEU A 92 -2.17 5.86 -9.70
N PRO A 93 -2.96 5.48 -10.72
CA PRO A 93 -3.58 6.45 -11.62
C PRO A 93 -4.57 7.36 -10.88
N GLU A 94 -4.49 8.66 -11.13
CA GLU A 94 -5.29 9.68 -10.43
C GLU A 94 -6.82 9.52 -10.63
N HIS A 95 -7.25 8.87 -11.71
CA HIS A 95 -8.67 8.68 -11.99
C HIS A 95 -9.32 7.55 -11.15
N LEU A 96 -8.52 6.73 -10.45
CA LEU A 96 -9.03 5.64 -9.62
C LEU A 96 -9.39 6.16 -8.22
N LEU A 97 -10.58 6.75 -8.10
CA LEU A 97 -11.07 7.32 -6.83
C LEU A 97 -11.64 6.25 -5.89
N GLU A 98 -12.31 5.25 -6.44
CA GLU A 98 -12.94 4.18 -5.67
C GLU A 98 -11.91 3.26 -5.02
N LEU A 99 -12.18 2.84 -3.78
CA LEU A 99 -11.27 1.97 -3.04
C LEU A 99 -11.04 0.65 -3.75
N GLN A 100 -12.11 0.03 -4.26
CA GLN A 100 -12.02 -1.28 -4.89
C GLN A 100 -11.19 -1.23 -6.18
N ASP A 101 -11.34 -0.19 -6.99
CA ASP A 101 -10.58 -0.04 -8.24
C ASP A 101 -9.07 0.09 -7.98
N ARG A 102 -8.69 0.79 -6.90
CA ARG A 102 -7.29 0.88 -6.47
C ARG A 102 -6.75 -0.45 -5.98
N VAL A 103 -7.56 -1.19 -5.22
CA VAL A 103 -7.19 -2.54 -4.76
C VAL A 103 -6.98 -3.47 -5.96
N ASP A 104 -7.89 -3.46 -6.93
CA ASP A 104 -7.81 -4.28 -8.14
C ASP A 104 -6.59 -3.91 -9.00
N PHE A 105 -6.28 -2.61 -9.09
CA PHE A 105 -5.06 -2.13 -9.71
C PHE A 105 -3.81 -2.74 -9.05
N VAL A 106 -3.69 -2.61 -7.72
CA VAL A 106 -2.51 -3.12 -6.99
C VAL A 106 -2.40 -4.64 -7.10
N PHE A 107 -3.51 -5.37 -7.02
CA PHE A 107 -3.52 -6.83 -7.22
C PHE A 107 -3.06 -7.24 -8.61
N ARG A 108 -3.44 -6.50 -9.66
CA ARG A 108 -2.98 -6.76 -11.02
C ARG A 108 -1.48 -6.52 -11.17
N GLU A 109 -0.97 -5.41 -10.65
CA GLU A 109 0.48 -5.11 -10.66
C GLU A 109 1.27 -6.18 -9.89
N TRP A 110 0.77 -6.61 -8.73
CA TRP A 110 1.36 -7.70 -7.97
C TRP A 110 1.38 -8.98 -8.81
N THR A 111 0.23 -9.42 -9.31
CA THR A 111 0.11 -10.68 -10.09
C THR A 111 1.07 -10.70 -11.27
N THR A 112 1.25 -9.55 -11.93
CA THR A 112 2.18 -9.37 -13.03
C THR A 112 3.65 -9.47 -12.58
N ALA A 113 3.99 -8.82 -11.46
CA ALA A 113 5.35 -8.85 -10.93
C ALA A 113 5.75 -10.20 -10.31
N PHE A 114 4.80 -10.95 -9.75
CA PHE A 114 5.06 -12.18 -8.99
C PHE A 114 4.12 -13.35 -9.34
N PRO A 115 4.13 -13.86 -10.58
CA PRO A 115 3.18 -14.86 -11.07
C PRO A 115 3.24 -16.21 -10.32
N ARG A 116 4.36 -16.54 -9.68
CA ARG A 116 4.58 -17.82 -8.98
C ARG A 116 4.12 -17.85 -7.52
N VAL A 117 3.76 -16.70 -6.93
CA VAL A 117 3.33 -16.64 -5.52
C VAL A 117 1.86 -17.06 -5.35
N ILE A 118 1.05 -16.97 -6.41
CA ILE A 118 -0.41 -17.14 -6.35
C ILE A 118 -0.84 -18.62 -6.48
N THR A 119 0.02 -19.52 -6.98
CA THR A 119 -0.33 -20.94 -7.18
C THR A 119 -0.44 -21.76 -5.89
N ASN A 120 -0.11 -21.21 -4.72
CA ASN A 120 -0.08 -21.92 -3.44
C ASN A 120 -1.07 -21.38 -2.39
N THR A 121 -2.06 -20.57 -2.76
CA THR A 121 -3.08 -20.12 -1.80
C THR A 121 -4.22 -21.15 -1.75
N PRO A 122 -4.45 -21.87 -0.62
CA PRO A 122 -5.62 -22.72 -0.50
C PRO A 122 -6.88 -21.85 -0.54
N SER A 123 -7.80 -22.21 -1.42
CA SER A 123 -9.09 -21.56 -1.61
C SER A 123 -9.84 -21.51 -0.27
N VAL A 124 -10.00 -20.32 0.31
CA VAL A 124 -10.98 -20.13 1.38
C VAL A 124 -12.35 -20.06 0.71
N SER A 125 -12.99 -21.22 0.60
CA SER A 125 -14.40 -21.31 0.22
C SER A 125 -15.21 -20.55 1.27
N ARG A 126 -15.76 -19.38 0.91
CA ARG A 126 -16.84 -18.76 1.68
C ARG A 126 -18.00 -19.74 1.71
N GLY A 127 -18.24 -20.36 2.86
CA GLY A 127 -19.41 -21.19 3.10
C GLY A 127 -20.67 -20.33 2.99
N LEU A 128 -21.32 -20.38 1.83
CA LEU A 128 -22.75 -20.12 1.72
C LEU A 128 -23.45 -21.40 2.15
N SER A 129 -23.87 -21.46 3.42
CA SER A 129 -24.81 -22.47 3.90
C SER A 129 -26.15 -21.80 4.14
N ASP A 130 -26.93 -21.62 3.08
CA ASP A 130 -28.38 -21.55 3.17
C ASP A 130 -28.92 -22.81 2.49
N GLN A 131 -29.35 -23.78 3.31
CA GLN A 131 -30.16 -24.91 2.88
C GLN A 131 -31.42 -24.98 3.77
N PRO A 132 -32.56 -25.41 3.21
CA PRO A 132 -33.88 -25.03 3.70
C PRO A 132 -34.47 -26.00 4.74
N ASN A 133 -35.47 -25.44 5.44
CA ASN A 133 -36.40 -25.99 6.41
C ASN A 133 -36.93 -27.43 6.14
N GLN A 134 -36.86 -28.33 7.14
CA GLN A 134 -37.79 -29.47 7.32
C GLN A 134 -38.02 -29.78 8.82
N GLN A 135 -39.12 -29.21 9.34
CA GLN A 135 -40.28 -29.89 9.94
C GLN A 135 -40.05 -30.96 11.04
N LEU A 136 -40.48 -30.63 12.27
CA LEU A 136 -41.06 -31.61 13.22
C LEU A 136 -42.37 -31.07 13.80
N VAL A 137 -43.47 -31.64 13.31
CA VAL A 137 -44.84 -31.54 13.84
C VAL A 137 -44.95 -32.52 15.01
N GLY A 138 -45.66 -32.10 16.07
CA GLY A 138 -45.82 -32.84 17.31
C GLY A 138 -46.75 -34.05 17.23
N ASP A 139 -46.71 -34.87 18.29
CA ASP A 139 -47.87 -35.21 19.13
C ASP A 139 -47.42 -36.12 20.28
N SER A 140 -47.83 -35.79 21.50
CA SER A 140 -47.62 -36.60 22.70
C SER A 140 -48.97 -36.79 23.38
N SER A 141 -49.56 -37.97 23.22
CA SER A 141 -50.71 -38.46 23.99
C SER A 141 -50.77 -39.98 23.92
N ASN A 142 -50.38 -40.66 25.01
CA ASN A 142 -51.13 -41.75 25.67
C ASN A 142 -50.22 -42.53 26.62
N SER A 143 -50.47 -42.36 27.93
CA SER A 143 -50.61 -43.42 28.92
C SER A 143 -51.31 -42.86 30.15
#